data_AF-A0A5C6M857-F1
#
_entry.id   AF-A0A5C6M857-F1
#
_cell.length_a   1.000
_cell.length_b   1.000
_cell.length_c   1.000
_cell.angle_alpha   90.00
_cell.angle_beta   90.00
_cell.angle_gamma   90.00
#
_symmetry.space_group_name_H-M   'P 1'
#
loop_
_entity.id
_entity.type
_entity.pdbx_description
1 polymer ?
#
loop_
_entity_poly.entity_id
_entity_poly.type
_entity_poly.pdbx_seq_one_letter_code
_entity_poly.pdbx_strand_id
1 'polypeptide(L)'
;MTQEVQVFDNLKVKQENGQVLFDAEDAAIGLGISQFAKSGNESVRWERINKYLSIPTSGDKIKSGDFITEPQFYKLAIKANNETAEKFQDWVTEEVLPSIRKNGAYLTSKKIEEVLLNPDTIIKLATNLKQERQNNAVLSQQVNELKPKADYTDIVLANKALITISIIAKDYGMSAVTMNQLLKTLGVQYKQGKTWLLYAKHQTKGWTQSKTTPVTHKNGVTILEVTTKWTQKGHLGLYELLKSQNIMPLIEQ
;
A
#
# COMPACT_ATOMS: atom_id res chain seq x y z
N MET A 1 -20.51 13.16 -14.56
CA MET A 1 -19.86 13.93 -15.63
C MET A 1 -18.97 12.97 -16.35
N THR A 2 -19.24 12.67 -17.61
CA THR A 2 -18.37 11.84 -18.45
C THR A 2 -17.01 12.52 -18.53
N GLN A 3 -16.00 11.90 -17.93
CA GLN A 3 -14.60 12.31 -18.08
C GLN A 3 -14.10 11.69 -19.38
N GLU A 4 -14.59 12.21 -20.49
CA GLU A 4 -14.09 11.87 -21.81
C GLU A 4 -12.76 12.61 -22.00
N VAL A 5 -11.69 11.86 -22.25
CA VAL A 5 -10.52 12.47 -22.90
C VAL A 5 -11.02 12.82 -24.29
N GLN A 6 -10.99 14.10 -24.66
CA GLN A 6 -11.66 14.66 -25.87
C GLN A 6 -11.42 13.91 -27.20
N VAL A 7 -10.41 13.04 -27.26
CA VAL A 7 -9.99 12.31 -28.45
C VAL A 7 -10.26 10.80 -28.36
N PHE A 8 -10.57 10.26 -27.17
CA PHE A 8 -10.75 8.83 -26.95
C PHE A 8 -12.15 8.52 -26.41
N ASP A 9 -12.96 7.90 -27.26
CA ASP A 9 -14.30 7.45 -26.90
C ASP A 9 -14.28 6.07 -26.25
N ASN A 10 -15.21 5.83 -25.30
CA ASN A 10 -15.53 4.52 -24.73
C ASN A 10 -14.40 3.74 -24.04
N LEU A 11 -13.40 4.42 -23.47
CA LEU A 11 -12.40 3.76 -22.62
C LEU A 11 -13.01 3.34 -21.28
N LYS A 12 -12.79 2.10 -20.84
CA LYS A 12 -13.12 1.69 -19.47
C LYS A 12 -12.14 2.33 -18.49
N VAL A 13 -12.68 3.12 -17.58
CA VAL A 13 -11.93 3.85 -16.54
C VAL A 13 -12.38 3.45 -15.15
N LYS A 14 -11.40 3.26 -14.26
CA LYS A 14 -11.58 3.07 -12.82
C LYS A 14 -11.02 4.29 -12.09
N GLN A 15 -11.74 4.80 -11.10
CA GLN A 15 -11.20 5.80 -10.18
C GLN A 15 -10.79 5.12 -8.87
N GLU A 16 -9.54 5.31 -8.47
CA GLU A 16 -9.01 4.77 -7.23
C GLU A 16 -8.08 5.81 -6.58
N ASN A 17 -8.36 6.19 -5.33
CA ASN A 17 -7.58 7.19 -4.58
C ASN A 17 -7.39 8.54 -5.31
N GLY A 18 -8.39 8.99 -6.07
CA GLY A 18 -8.32 10.24 -6.84
C GLY A 18 -7.48 10.15 -8.11
N GLN A 19 -6.97 8.97 -8.46
CA GLN A 19 -6.28 8.72 -9.73
C GLN A 19 -7.23 8.03 -10.71
N VAL A 20 -7.15 8.46 -11.96
CA VAL A 20 -7.84 7.82 -13.07
C VAL A 20 -6.95 6.70 -13.62
N LEU A 21 -7.50 5.49 -13.65
CA LEU A 21 -6.86 4.29 -14.14
C LEU A 21 -7.62 3.79 -15.37
N PHE A 22 -6.91 3.54 -16.46
CA PHE A 22 -7.46 3.05 -17.72
C PHE A 22 -7.24 1.55 -17.82
N ASP A 23 -8.26 0.81 -18.27
CA ASP A 23 -8.08 -0.60 -18.62
C ASP A 23 -6.97 -0.71 -19.69
N ALA A 24 -5.97 -1.55 -19.42
CA ALA A 24 -4.78 -1.62 -20.27
C ALA A 24 -5.08 -2.19 -21.67
N GLU A 25 -6.07 -3.08 -21.77
CA GLU A 25 -6.44 -3.75 -23.01
C GLU A 25 -7.26 -2.82 -23.91
N ASP A 26 -8.30 -2.17 -23.37
CA ASP A 26 -9.10 -1.20 -24.10
C ASP A 26 -8.24 -0.01 -24.56
N ALA A 27 -7.36 0.49 -23.70
CA ALA A 27 -6.42 1.55 -24.06
C ALA A 27 -5.49 1.14 -25.21
N ALA A 28 -4.98 -0.08 -25.19
CA ALA A 28 -4.11 -0.58 -26.24
C ALA A 28 -4.82 -0.71 -27.57
N ILE A 29 -6.05 -1.25 -27.57
CA ILE A 29 -6.88 -1.39 -28.77
C ILE A 29 -7.23 -0.01 -29.34
N GLY A 30 -7.71 0.92 -28.49
CA GLY A 30 -8.04 2.29 -28.90
C GLY A 30 -6.84 3.07 -29.47
N LEU A 31 -5.62 2.74 -29.05
CA LEU A 31 -4.36 3.29 -29.56
C LEU A 31 -3.76 2.51 -30.74
N GLY A 32 -4.47 1.51 -31.27
CA GLY A 32 -3.99 0.68 -32.38
C GLY A 32 -2.73 -0.14 -32.04
N ILE A 33 -2.49 -0.41 -30.75
CA ILE A 33 -1.42 -1.28 -30.25
C ILE A 33 -1.93 -2.72 -30.18
N SER A 34 -2.67 -3.13 -31.20
CA SER A 34 -3.30 -4.43 -31.35
C SER A 34 -2.94 -5.07 -32.71
N GLN A 35 -3.38 -6.30 -32.91
CA GLN A 35 -3.29 -7.02 -34.17
C GLN A 35 -4.44 -8.01 -34.28
N PHE A 36 -4.92 -8.24 -35.50
CA PHE A 36 -5.88 -9.30 -35.77
C PHE A 36 -5.17 -10.62 -36.00
N ALA A 37 -5.52 -11.64 -35.21
CA ALA A 37 -5.09 -13.01 -35.45
C ALA A 37 -5.76 -13.56 -36.71
N LYS A 38 -5.19 -14.64 -37.28
CA LYS A 38 -5.78 -15.34 -38.44
C LYS A 38 -7.22 -15.84 -38.19
N SER A 39 -7.60 -16.04 -36.93
CA SER A 39 -8.96 -16.42 -36.51
C SER A 39 -9.96 -15.25 -36.50
N GLY A 40 -9.53 -14.03 -36.82
CA GLY A 40 -10.36 -12.82 -36.77
C GLY A 40 -10.41 -12.15 -35.39
N ASN A 41 -9.84 -12.77 -34.36
CA ASN A 41 -9.79 -12.18 -33.03
C ASN A 41 -8.74 -11.07 -32.96
N GLU A 42 -9.12 -9.91 -32.44
CA GLU A 42 -8.19 -8.84 -32.10
C GLU A 42 -7.41 -9.20 -30.83
N SER A 43 -6.11 -8.97 -30.84
CA SER A 43 -5.21 -9.26 -29.73
C SER A 43 -4.23 -8.13 -29.51
N VAL A 44 -4.04 -7.75 -28.25
CA VAL A 44 -3.13 -6.68 -27.85
C VAL A 44 -1.66 -7.09 -28.02
N ARG A 45 -0.83 -6.16 -28.53
CA ARG A 45 0.63 -6.34 -28.62
C ARG A 45 1.30 -5.97 -27.30
N TRP A 46 1.15 -6.80 -26.27
CA TRP A 46 1.67 -6.56 -24.92
C TRP A 46 3.17 -6.22 -24.87
N GLU A 47 3.99 -6.83 -25.73
CA GLU A 47 5.42 -6.51 -25.83
C GLU A 47 5.66 -5.04 -26.19
N ARG A 48 4.84 -4.47 -27.07
CA ARG A 48 4.94 -3.08 -27.52
C ARG A 48 4.53 -2.11 -26.42
N ILE A 49 3.49 -2.42 -25.65
CA ILE A 49 3.07 -1.65 -24.46
C ILE A 49 4.21 -1.59 -23.45
N ASN A 50 4.73 -2.75 -23.04
CA ASN A 50 5.79 -2.84 -22.05
C ASN A 50 7.06 -2.11 -22.52
N LYS A 51 7.40 -2.20 -23.82
CA LYS A 51 8.50 -1.42 -24.43
C LYS A 51 8.24 0.08 -24.39
N TYR A 52 7.05 0.54 -24.75
CA TYR A 52 6.70 1.96 -24.79
C TYR A 52 6.66 2.60 -23.40
N LEU A 53 6.26 1.83 -22.39
CA LEU A 53 6.30 2.24 -20.99
C LEU A 53 7.67 2.03 -20.33
N SER A 54 8.66 1.50 -21.07
CA SER A 54 10.02 1.25 -20.57
C SER A 54 10.04 0.34 -19.33
N ILE A 55 9.15 -0.65 -19.28
CA ILE A 55 9.08 -1.61 -18.18
C ILE A 55 10.28 -2.56 -18.30
N PRO A 56 11.09 -2.72 -17.24
CA PRO A 56 12.25 -3.61 -17.27
C PRO A 56 11.85 -5.05 -17.58
N THR A 57 12.70 -5.80 -18.28
CA THR A 57 12.45 -7.22 -18.59
C THR A 57 12.26 -8.06 -17.33
N SER A 58 12.89 -7.66 -16.22
CA SER A 58 12.82 -8.29 -14.90
C SER A 58 11.64 -7.82 -14.04
N GLY A 59 10.90 -6.79 -14.48
CA GLY A 59 9.77 -6.23 -13.75
C GLY A 59 8.45 -6.91 -14.11
N ASP A 60 7.41 -6.66 -13.31
CA ASP A 60 6.05 -7.11 -13.60
C ASP A 60 5.55 -6.44 -14.89
N LYS A 61 5.40 -7.27 -15.92
CA LYS A 61 4.91 -6.84 -17.23
C LYS A 61 3.41 -6.60 -17.16
N ILE A 62 2.96 -5.55 -17.82
CA ILE A 62 1.54 -5.28 -18.04
C ILE A 62 0.97 -6.39 -18.94
N LYS A 63 -0.20 -6.89 -18.54
CA LYS A 63 -0.96 -7.96 -19.19
C LYS A 63 -2.47 -7.64 -19.13
N SER A 64 -3.27 -8.50 -19.77
CA SER A 64 -4.74 -8.39 -19.76
C SER A 64 -5.27 -8.42 -18.32
N GLY A 65 -6.24 -7.56 -18.03
CA GLY A 65 -6.83 -7.35 -16.70
C GLY A 65 -6.10 -6.32 -15.82
N ASP A 66 -4.92 -5.85 -16.24
CA ASP A 66 -4.24 -4.77 -15.54
C ASP A 66 -4.83 -3.41 -15.91
N PHE A 67 -4.60 -2.43 -15.03
CA PHE A 67 -4.91 -1.03 -15.27
C PHE A 67 -3.63 -0.20 -15.40
N ILE A 68 -3.64 0.77 -16.30
CA ILE A 68 -2.57 1.74 -16.47
C ILE A 68 -2.98 3.11 -15.97
N THR A 69 -2.02 3.84 -15.42
CA THR A 69 -2.21 5.21 -14.95
C THR A 69 -2.35 6.18 -16.13
N GLU A 70 -2.98 7.34 -15.89
CA GLU A 70 -3.11 8.40 -16.89
C GLU A 70 -1.77 8.83 -17.54
N PRO A 71 -0.64 9.01 -16.80
CA PRO A 71 0.65 9.28 -17.44
C PRO A 71 1.16 8.14 -18.33
N GLN A 72 0.86 6.88 -17.98
CA GLN A 72 1.20 5.74 -18.83
C GLN A 72 0.34 5.75 -20.09
N PHE A 73 -0.96 6.01 -19.98
CA PHE A 73 -1.86 6.15 -21.12
C PHE A 73 -1.37 7.23 -22.10
N TYR A 74 -1.04 8.44 -21.61
CA TYR A 74 -0.52 9.51 -22.48
C TYR A 74 0.84 9.17 -23.10
N LYS A 75 1.74 8.48 -22.38
CA LYS A 75 2.99 7.98 -22.96
C LYS A 75 2.74 7.00 -24.11
N LEU A 76 1.73 6.13 -23.98
CA LEU A 76 1.33 5.24 -25.07
C LEU A 76 0.75 6.05 -26.23
N ALA A 77 -0.15 7.00 -25.97
CA ALA A 77 -0.77 7.84 -27.00
C ALA A 77 0.26 8.63 -27.83
N ILE A 78 1.30 9.17 -27.18
CA ILE A 78 2.39 9.89 -27.87
C ILE A 78 3.26 8.96 -28.73
N LYS A 79 3.35 7.66 -28.40
CA LYS A 79 4.17 6.68 -29.12
C LYS A 79 3.38 5.84 -30.13
N ALA A 80 2.06 5.88 -30.04
CA ALA A 80 1.15 5.22 -30.96
C ALA A 80 1.10 5.95 -32.30
N ASN A 81 0.62 5.24 -33.32
CA ASN A 81 0.66 5.69 -34.71
C ASN A 81 -0.64 5.35 -35.47
N ASN A 82 -1.76 5.25 -34.75
CA ASN A 82 -3.08 5.16 -35.35
C ASN A 82 -3.70 6.56 -35.47
N GLU A 83 -4.74 6.69 -36.29
CA GLU A 83 -5.43 7.97 -36.54
C GLU A 83 -5.87 8.68 -35.25
N THR A 84 -6.37 7.92 -34.26
CA THR A 84 -6.78 8.46 -32.96
C THR A 84 -5.61 9.04 -32.18
N ALA A 85 -4.46 8.35 -32.15
CA ALA A 85 -3.25 8.86 -31.50
C ALA A 85 -2.67 10.07 -32.22
N GLU A 86 -2.70 10.09 -33.55
CA GLU A 86 -2.26 11.25 -34.36
C GLU A 86 -3.12 12.48 -34.04
N LYS A 87 -4.46 12.34 -34.04
CA LYS A 87 -5.36 13.43 -33.63
C LYS A 87 -5.06 13.95 -32.22
N PHE A 88 -4.72 13.07 -31.30
CA PHE A 88 -4.32 13.46 -29.94
C PHE A 88 -2.98 14.22 -29.95
N GLN A 89 -1.99 13.74 -30.70
CA GLN A 89 -0.68 14.39 -30.83
C GLN A 89 -0.81 15.78 -31.46
N ASP A 90 -1.58 15.92 -32.54
CA ASP A 90 -1.84 17.19 -33.21
C ASP A 90 -2.56 18.16 -32.27
N TRP A 91 -3.63 17.73 -31.62
CA TRP A 91 -4.35 18.55 -30.64
C TRP A 91 -3.42 19.04 -29.51
N VAL A 92 -2.60 18.16 -28.95
CA VAL A 92 -1.65 18.53 -27.89
C VAL A 92 -0.59 19.52 -28.41
N THR A 93 -0.03 19.28 -29.59
CA THR A 93 1.13 20.03 -30.10
C THR A 93 0.77 21.34 -30.81
N GLU A 94 -0.41 21.43 -31.41
CA GLU A 94 -0.86 22.61 -32.14
C GLU A 94 -1.76 23.53 -31.29
N GLU A 95 -2.53 22.97 -30.35
CA GLU A 95 -3.49 23.74 -29.55
C GLU A 95 -3.07 23.86 -28.08
N VAL A 96 -2.93 22.73 -27.38
CA VAL A 96 -2.75 22.71 -25.91
C VAL A 96 -1.41 23.32 -25.50
N LEU A 97 -0.29 22.79 -25.99
CA LEU A 97 1.04 23.25 -25.61
C LEU A 97 1.31 24.70 -26.04
N PRO A 98 0.94 25.14 -27.26
CA PRO A 98 1.08 26.55 -27.64
C PRO A 98 0.23 27.49 -26.78
N SER A 99 -0.98 27.09 -26.40
CA SER A 99 -1.84 27.88 -25.51
C SER A 99 -1.24 28.02 -24.12
N ILE A 100 -0.76 26.92 -23.53
CA ILE A 100 -0.06 26.94 -22.23
C ILE A 100 1.19 27.84 -22.29
N ARG A 101 2.00 27.73 -23.36
CA ARG A 101 3.21 28.56 -23.52
C ARG A 101 2.89 30.05 -23.60
N LYS A 102 1.80 30.43 -24.29
CA LYS A 102 1.42 31.84 -24.51
C LYS A 102 0.67 32.44 -23.31
N ASN A 103 -0.24 31.68 -22.72
CA ASN A 103 -1.23 32.18 -21.76
C ASN A 103 -1.03 31.66 -20.33
N GLY A 104 -0.12 30.70 -20.13
CA GLY A 104 0.12 30.05 -18.84
C GLY A 104 -0.89 28.96 -18.47
N ALA A 105 -1.96 28.79 -19.26
CA ALA A 105 -3.00 27.78 -19.04
C ALA A 105 -3.71 27.41 -20.35
N TYR A 106 -4.37 26.25 -20.36
CA TYR A 106 -5.31 25.83 -21.40
C TYR A 106 -6.68 25.63 -20.75
N LEU A 107 -7.71 26.23 -21.35
CA LEU A 107 -9.11 26.10 -20.94
C LEU A 107 -9.94 25.76 -22.18
N THR A 108 -10.84 24.80 -22.06
CA THR A 108 -11.78 24.50 -23.16
C THR A 108 -12.74 25.67 -23.37
N SER A 109 -13.28 25.83 -24.59
CA SER A 109 -14.20 26.93 -24.91
C SER A 109 -15.38 27.01 -23.93
N LYS A 110 -15.95 25.84 -23.56
CA LYS A 110 -16.99 25.75 -22.54
C LYS A 110 -16.53 26.31 -21.19
N LYS A 111 -15.30 26.00 -20.77
CA LYS A 111 -14.77 26.47 -19.49
C LYS A 111 -14.43 27.95 -19.51
N ILE A 112 -13.99 28.48 -20.65
CA ILE A 112 -13.82 29.92 -20.87
C ILE A 112 -15.16 30.63 -20.73
N GLU A 113 -16.22 30.12 -21.36
CA GLU A 113 -17.57 30.67 -21.25
C GLU A 113 -18.09 30.63 -19.80
N GLU A 114 -17.95 29.50 -19.10
CA GLU A 114 -18.30 29.39 -17.68
C GLU A 114 -17.56 30.41 -16.79
N VAL A 115 -16.28 30.67 -17.10
CA VAL A 115 -15.47 31.67 -16.40
C VAL A 115 -15.92 33.10 -16.69
N LEU A 116 -16.27 33.40 -17.95
CA LEU A 116 -16.78 34.71 -18.34
C LEU A 116 -18.17 34.99 -17.75
N LEU A 117 -19.02 33.98 -17.68
CA LEU A 117 -20.36 34.07 -17.09
C LEU A 117 -20.34 34.06 -15.56
N ASN A 118 -19.33 33.43 -14.95
CA ASN A 118 -19.17 33.37 -13.51
C ASN A 118 -17.69 33.42 -13.11
N PRO A 119 -17.17 34.61 -12.73
CA PRO A 119 -15.79 34.79 -12.28
C PRO A 119 -15.40 33.93 -11.07
N ASP A 120 -16.35 33.53 -10.21
CA ASP A 120 -16.08 32.64 -9.06
C ASP A 120 -15.63 31.25 -9.51
N THR A 121 -15.89 30.88 -10.77
CA THR A 121 -15.38 29.64 -11.37
C THR A 121 -13.85 29.60 -11.33
N ILE A 122 -13.15 30.72 -11.56
CA ILE A 122 -11.69 30.80 -11.45
C ILE A 122 -11.26 30.59 -10.00
N ILE A 123 -11.94 31.24 -9.05
CA ILE A 123 -11.63 31.12 -7.62
C ILE A 123 -11.76 29.66 -7.19
N LYS A 124 -12.88 29.01 -7.57
CA LYS A 124 -13.14 27.60 -7.26
C LYS A 124 -12.10 26.66 -7.87
N LEU A 125 -11.69 26.89 -9.11
CA LEU A 125 -10.62 26.12 -9.75
C LEU A 125 -9.29 26.28 -9.00
N ALA A 126 -8.93 27.52 -8.66
CA ALA A 126 -7.70 27.82 -7.94
C ALA A 126 -7.70 27.21 -6.52
N THR A 127 -8.83 27.27 -5.80
CA THR A 127 -8.96 26.66 -4.47
C THR A 127 -8.87 25.14 -4.54
N ASN A 128 -9.54 24.51 -5.50
CA ASN A 128 -9.47 23.06 -5.68
C ASN A 128 -8.03 22.63 -5.99
N LEU A 129 -7.35 23.31 -6.91
CA LEU A 129 -5.97 23.00 -7.29
C LEU A 129 -5.00 23.20 -6.12
N LYS A 130 -5.22 24.22 -5.29
CA LYS A 130 -4.45 24.43 -4.05
C LYS A 130 -4.69 23.29 -3.06
N GLN A 131 -5.93 22.86 -2.88
CA GLN A 131 -6.29 21.79 -1.96
C GLN A 131 -5.75 20.42 -2.43
N GLU A 132 -5.81 20.12 -3.72
CA GLU A 132 -5.20 18.93 -4.31
C GLU A 132 -3.69 18.88 -4.06
N ARG A 133 -2.98 20.02 -4.23
CA ARG A 133 -1.55 20.11 -3.90
C ARG A 133 -1.25 19.87 -2.43
N GLN A 134 -2.06 20.44 -1.53
CA GLN A 134 -1.91 20.22 -0.09
C GLN A 134 -2.16 18.77 0.29
N ASN A 135 -3.22 18.16 -0.23
CA ASN A 135 -3.53 16.76 0.00
C ASN A 135 -2.39 15.85 -0.51
N ASN A 136 -1.90 16.06 -1.72
CA ASN A 136 -0.78 15.28 -2.27
C ASN A 136 0.50 15.41 -1.43
N ALA A 137 0.82 16.60 -0.93
CA ALA A 137 1.98 16.81 -0.06
C ALA A 137 1.83 16.07 1.27
N VAL A 138 0.65 16.12 1.89
CA VAL A 138 0.36 15.41 3.14
C VAL A 138 0.39 13.89 2.95
N LEU A 139 -0.24 13.37 1.89
CA LEU A 139 -0.19 11.94 1.58
C LEU A 139 1.25 11.47 1.32
N SER A 140 2.04 12.25 0.57
CA SER A 140 3.44 11.94 0.31
C SER A 140 4.27 11.91 1.60
N GLN A 141 4.02 12.85 2.51
CA GLN A 141 4.65 12.88 3.82
C GLN A 141 4.26 11.66 4.67
N GLN A 142 2.97 11.32 4.72
CA GLN A 142 2.48 10.14 5.44
C GLN A 142 3.09 8.84 4.91
N VAL A 143 3.18 8.67 3.58
CA VAL A 143 3.83 7.50 2.98
C VAL A 143 5.31 7.41 3.36
N ASN A 144 6.01 8.54 3.38
CA ASN A 144 7.43 8.59 3.77
C ASN A 144 7.65 8.35 5.27
N GLU A 145 6.71 8.71 6.14
CA GLU A 145 6.78 8.39 7.58
C GLU A 145 6.38 6.94 7.89
N LEU A 146 5.45 6.37 7.11
CA LEU A 146 4.95 5.01 7.29
C LEU A 146 5.92 3.95 6.76
N LYS A 147 6.63 4.20 5.65
CA LYS A 147 7.65 3.30 5.10
C LYS A 147 8.72 2.86 6.13
N PRO A 148 9.44 3.77 6.81
CA PRO A 148 10.45 3.36 7.79
C PRO A 148 9.85 2.70 9.03
N LYS A 149 8.59 3.03 9.41
CA LYS A 149 7.88 2.33 10.49
C LYS A 149 7.50 0.91 10.10
N ALA A 150 7.04 0.69 8.87
CA ALA A 150 6.74 -0.64 8.34
C ALA A 150 8.03 -1.48 8.26
N ASP A 151 9.09 -0.94 7.68
CA ASP A 151 10.40 -1.59 7.57
C ASP A 151 10.99 -1.94 8.96
N TYR A 152 10.87 -1.04 9.95
CA TYR A 152 11.28 -1.30 11.34
C TYR A 152 10.49 -2.46 11.95
N THR A 153 9.18 -2.50 11.72
CA THR A 153 8.31 -3.56 12.24
C THR A 153 8.71 -4.92 11.67
N ASP A 154 9.05 -4.98 10.39
CA ASP A 154 9.51 -6.20 9.72
C ASP A 154 10.89 -6.67 10.24
N ILE A 155 11.82 -5.75 10.49
CA ILE A 155 13.14 -6.06 11.08
C ILE A 155 12.99 -6.59 12.51
N VAL A 156 12.14 -5.97 13.32
CA VAL A 156 11.87 -6.41 14.71
C VAL A 156 11.15 -7.76 14.72
N LEU A 157 10.18 -7.97 13.83
CA LEU A 157 9.48 -9.26 13.70
C LEU A 157 10.39 -10.38 13.19
N ALA A 158 11.39 -10.08 12.35
CA ALA A 158 12.38 -11.03 11.87
C ALA A 158 13.42 -11.42 12.94
N ASN A 159 13.54 -10.64 14.03
CA ASN A 159 14.49 -10.92 15.09
C ASN A 159 14.10 -12.19 15.89
N LYS A 160 15.00 -13.18 15.89
CA LYS A 160 14.83 -14.45 16.61
C LYS A 160 15.10 -14.36 18.12
N ALA A 161 15.37 -13.16 18.66
CA ALA A 161 15.59 -12.95 20.08
C ALA A 161 14.36 -13.33 20.90
N LEU A 162 14.61 -14.09 21.96
CA LEU A 162 13.59 -14.56 22.89
C LEU A 162 13.52 -13.64 24.10
N ILE A 163 12.34 -13.08 24.36
CA ILE A 163 12.10 -12.20 25.51
C ILE A 163 11.37 -12.94 26.63
N THR A 164 11.58 -12.47 27.86
CA THR A 164 10.90 -13.05 29.03
C THR A 164 9.57 -12.36 29.24
N ILE A 165 8.59 -13.08 29.82
CA ILE A 165 7.32 -12.47 30.21
C ILE A 165 7.49 -11.32 31.20
N SER A 166 8.59 -11.30 31.97
CA SER A 166 8.91 -10.20 32.89
C SER A 166 9.24 -8.91 32.18
N ILE A 167 9.89 -8.97 31.00
CA ILE A 167 10.17 -7.79 30.18
C ILE A 167 8.84 -7.23 29.68
N ILE A 168 8.03 -8.08 29.04
CA ILE A 168 6.70 -7.69 28.53
C ILE A 168 5.84 -7.14 29.67
N ALA A 169 5.78 -7.78 30.84
CA ALA A 169 4.97 -7.32 31.97
C ALA A 169 5.36 -5.92 32.46
N LYS A 170 6.65 -5.57 32.39
CA LYS A 170 7.13 -4.24 32.77
C LYS A 170 6.69 -3.15 31.80
N ASP A 171 6.55 -3.47 30.51
CA ASP A 171 6.03 -2.54 29.50
C ASP A 171 4.57 -2.13 29.80
N TYR A 172 3.83 -2.94 30.56
CA TYR A 172 2.45 -2.66 31.02
C TYR A 172 2.38 -2.26 32.50
N GLY A 173 3.52 -1.96 33.13
CA GLY A 173 3.56 -1.50 34.53
C GLY A 173 3.18 -2.56 35.56
N MET A 174 3.18 -3.84 35.21
CA MET A 174 2.77 -4.92 36.10
C MET A 174 3.89 -5.94 36.39
N SER A 175 3.66 -6.78 37.40
CA SER A 175 4.58 -7.87 37.71
C SER A 175 4.41 -9.03 36.73
N ALA A 176 5.46 -9.84 36.54
CA ALA A 176 5.37 -11.08 35.77
C ALA A 176 4.29 -12.03 36.32
N VAL A 177 4.04 -12.01 37.64
CA VAL A 177 2.99 -12.83 38.27
C VAL A 177 1.62 -12.36 37.82
N THR A 178 1.37 -11.05 37.91
CA THR A 178 0.11 -10.41 37.49
C THR A 178 -0.15 -10.65 36.00
N MET A 179 0.86 -10.45 35.15
CA MET A 179 0.75 -10.69 33.71
C MET A 179 0.44 -12.16 33.41
N ASN A 180 1.12 -13.10 34.06
CA ASN A 180 0.86 -14.53 33.84
C ASN A 180 -0.56 -14.94 34.26
N GLN A 181 -1.08 -14.36 35.35
CA GLN A 181 -2.46 -14.57 35.79
C GLN A 181 -3.46 -13.98 34.80
N LEU A 182 -3.23 -12.76 34.32
CA LEU A 182 -4.05 -12.11 33.30
C LEU A 182 -4.13 -12.96 32.03
N LEU A 183 -2.97 -13.40 31.51
CA LEU A 183 -2.92 -14.25 30.33
C LEU A 183 -3.59 -15.61 30.56
N LYS A 184 -3.59 -16.14 31.79
CA LYS A 184 -4.36 -17.34 32.15
C LYS A 184 -5.87 -17.07 32.08
N THR A 185 -6.34 -15.97 32.64
CA THR A 185 -7.76 -15.57 32.62
C THR A 185 -8.27 -15.35 31.19
N LEU A 186 -7.43 -14.76 30.32
CA LEU A 186 -7.72 -14.58 28.89
C LEU A 186 -7.58 -15.91 28.09
N GLY A 187 -7.27 -17.02 28.77
CA GLY A 187 -7.11 -18.33 28.19
C GLY A 187 -5.93 -18.44 27.23
N VAL A 188 -4.89 -17.61 27.37
CA VAL A 188 -3.71 -17.62 26.50
C VAL A 188 -2.74 -18.74 26.90
N GLN A 189 -2.52 -18.91 28.20
CA GLN A 189 -1.58 -19.89 28.74
C GLN A 189 -2.09 -20.55 30.03
N TYR A 190 -1.55 -21.72 30.35
CA TYR A 190 -1.77 -22.43 31.60
C TYR A 190 -0.44 -22.82 32.24
N LYS A 191 -0.47 -23.14 33.55
CA LYS A 191 0.72 -23.50 34.30
C LYS A 191 0.84 -25.03 34.37
N GLN A 192 1.98 -25.57 33.94
CA GLN A 192 2.34 -26.99 34.08
C GLN A 192 3.65 -27.10 34.86
N GLY A 193 3.57 -27.61 36.09
CA GLY A 193 4.72 -27.61 37.01
C GLY A 193 5.23 -26.19 37.28
N LYS A 194 6.50 -25.94 36.95
CA LYS A 194 7.14 -24.62 37.09
C LYS A 194 7.04 -23.73 35.85
N THR A 195 6.48 -24.24 34.74
CA THR A 195 6.54 -23.60 33.43
C THR A 195 5.14 -23.24 32.91
N TRP A 196 5.03 -22.11 32.21
CA TRP A 196 3.79 -21.67 31.56
C TRP A 196 3.78 -22.12 30.11
N LEU A 197 2.69 -22.76 29.66
CA LEU A 197 2.54 -23.25 28.30
C LEU A 197 1.28 -22.66 27.66
N LEU A 198 1.31 -22.47 26.34
CA LEU A 198 0.16 -21.96 25.60
C LEU A 198 -0.95 -23.00 25.51
N TYR A 199 -2.20 -22.55 25.59
CA TYR A 199 -3.35 -23.38 25.22
C TYR A 199 -3.31 -23.75 23.74
N ALA A 200 -3.93 -24.88 23.38
CA ALA A 200 -3.94 -25.44 22.02
C ALA A 200 -4.28 -24.40 20.92
N LYS A 201 -5.25 -23.50 21.19
CA LYS A 201 -5.66 -22.41 20.29
C LYS A 201 -4.55 -21.41 19.92
N HIS A 202 -3.44 -21.39 20.65
CA HIS A 202 -2.33 -20.47 20.44
C HIS A 202 -0.98 -21.16 20.14
N GLN A 203 -0.88 -22.48 20.28
CA GLN A 203 0.38 -23.22 20.11
C GLN A 203 0.97 -23.10 18.69
N THR A 204 0.12 -23.09 17.66
CA THR A 204 0.55 -22.99 16.25
C THR A 204 0.91 -21.57 15.81
N LYS A 205 0.65 -20.55 16.63
CA LYS A 205 0.87 -19.14 16.26
C LYS A 205 2.34 -18.71 16.31
N GLY A 206 3.23 -19.55 16.84
CA GLY A 206 4.67 -19.26 16.96
C GLY A 206 4.98 -18.19 18.02
N TRP A 207 4.09 -18.01 19.01
CA TRP A 207 4.21 -16.97 20.03
C TRP A 207 5.29 -17.23 21.07
N THR A 208 5.62 -18.50 21.32
CA THR A 208 6.59 -18.89 22.35
C THR A 208 7.55 -19.94 21.86
N GLN A 209 8.73 -19.99 22.47
CA GLN A 209 9.71 -21.07 22.35
C GLN A 209 10.16 -21.54 23.73
N SER A 210 10.39 -22.84 23.85
CA SER A 210 10.96 -23.44 25.08
C SER A 210 12.47 -23.30 25.06
N LYS A 211 13.05 -22.79 26.16
CA LYS A 211 14.50 -22.70 26.35
C LYS A 211 14.91 -23.47 27.60
N THR A 212 15.79 -24.44 27.42
CA THR A 212 16.40 -25.19 28.53
C THR A 212 17.63 -24.44 29.03
N THR A 213 17.64 -24.09 30.31
CA THR A 213 18.76 -23.40 30.96
C THR A 213 19.29 -24.21 32.14
N PRO A 214 20.61 -24.41 32.26
CA PRO A 214 21.20 -24.99 33.46
C PRO A 214 21.08 -23.99 34.62
N VAL A 215 20.56 -24.45 35.75
CA VAL A 215 20.40 -23.68 36.98
C VAL A 215 21.16 -24.40 38.09
N THR A 216 22.18 -23.73 38.63
CA THR A 216 22.97 -24.24 39.75
C THR A 216 22.36 -23.75 41.06
N HIS A 217 21.96 -24.68 41.91
CA HIS A 217 21.42 -24.37 43.23
C HIS A 217 22.53 -24.11 44.26
N LYS A 218 22.18 -23.48 45.40
CA LYS A 218 23.12 -23.15 46.49
C LYS A 218 23.87 -24.37 47.07
N ASN A 219 23.38 -25.58 46.81
CA ASN A 219 23.98 -26.85 47.20
C ASN A 219 24.96 -27.42 46.14
N GLY A 220 25.28 -26.67 45.08
CA GLY A 220 26.20 -27.08 44.02
C GLY A 220 25.60 -27.99 42.94
N VAL A 221 24.36 -28.45 43.10
CA VAL A 221 23.68 -29.29 42.11
C VAL A 221 23.18 -28.44 40.94
N THR A 222 23.53 -28.83 39.72
CA THR A 222 23.02 -28.20 38.49
C THR A 222 21.87 -29.01 37.93
N ILE A 223 20.71 -28.38 37.78
CA ILE A 223 19.54 -28.98 37.12
C ILE A 223 19.25 -28.24 35.82
N LEU A 224 18.68 -28.94 34.83
CA LEU A 224 18.19 -28.32 33.61
C LEU A 224 16.73 -27.90 33.80
N GLU A 225 16.46 -26.60 33.75
CA GLU A 225 15.09 -26.06 33.86
C GLU A 225 14.61 -25.57 32.49
N VAL A 226 13.44 -26.04 32.07
CA VAL A 226 12.80 -25.63 30.82
C VAL A 226 11.89 -24.45 31.09
N THR A 227 12.18 -23.30 30.48
CA THR A 227 11.36 -22.09 30.63
C THR A 227 10.80 -21.64 29.29
N THR A 228 9.57 -21.14 29.31
CA THR A 228 8.92 -20.57 28.12
C THR A 228 9.38 -19.14 27.94
N LYS A 229 9.80 -18.80 26.73
CA LYS A 229 10.15 -17.45 26.30
C LYS A 229 9.25 -17.04 25.14
N TRP A 230 9.07 -15.74 24.96
CA TRP A 230 8.22 -15.17 23.93
C TRP A 230 9.05 -14.73 22.73
N THR A 231 8.53 -14.95 21.53
CA THR A 231 9.10 -14.43 20.28
C THR A 231 8.63 -12.99 20.06
N GLN A 232 9.26 -12.24 19.15
CA GLN A 232 8.76 -10.91 18.76
C GLN A 232 7.34 -10.97 18.16
N LYS A 233 7.05 -12.03 17.41
CA LYS A 233 5.69 -12.33 16.93
C LYS A 233 4.71 -12.60 18.08
N GLY A 234 5.15 -13.29 19.13
CA GLY A 234 4.36 -13.49 20.34
C GLY A 234 4.12 -12.22 21.13
N HIS A 235 5.13 -11.35 21.20
CA HIS A 235 5.02 -10.04 21.84
C HIS A 235 3.97 -9.16 21.14
N LEU A 236 4.05 -9.06 19.81
CA LEU A 236 3.05 -8.34 19.01
C LEU A 236 1.65 -8.94 19.18
N GLY A 237 1.53 -10.27 19.14
CA GLY A 237 0.26 -10.96 19.35
C GLY A 237 -0.34 -10.73 20.74
N LEU A 238 0.49 -10.56 21.78
CA LEU A 238 0.03 -10.15 23.10
C LEU A 238 -0.42 -8.69 23.12
N TYR A 239 0.29 -7.79 22.46
CA TYR A 239 -0.10 -6.39 22.34
C TYR A 239 -1.48 -6.23 21.69
N GLU A 240 -1.71 -6.88 20.54
CA GLU A 240 -3.01 -6.85 19.86
C GLU A 240 -4.14 -7.42 20.75
N LEU A 241 -3.86 -8.53 21.43
CA LEU A 241 -4.82 -9.18 22.31
C LEU A 241 -5.17 -8.30 23.52
N LEU A 242 -4.19 -7.70 24.19
CA LEU A 242 -4.41 -6.85 25.35
C LEU A 242 -5.07 -5.53 24.97
N LYS A 243 -4.69 -4.94 23.83
CA LYS A 243 -5.35 -3.76 23.26
C LYS A 243 -6.84 -4.02 22.98
N SER A 244 -7.20 -5.20 22.48
CA SER A 244 -8.62 -5.58 22.29
C SER A 244 -9.42 -5.62 23.60
N GLN A 245 -8.74 -5.78 24.73
CA GLN A 245 -9.31 -5.78 26.08
C GLN A 245 -9.12 -4.41 26.78
N ASN A 246 -8.75 -3.37 26.02
CA ASN A 246 -8.49 -2.02 26.51
C ASN A 246 -7.35 -1.94 27.56
N ILE A 247 -6.38 -2.87 27.51
CA ILE A 247 -5.19 -2.90 28.36
C ILE A 247 -4.01 -2.44 27.49
N MET A 248 -3.56 -1.20 27.72
CA MET A 248 -2.52 -0.55 26.92
C MET A 248 -1.17 -0.58 27.64
N PRO A 249 -0.03 -0.67 26.92
CA PRO A 249 1.29 -0.52 27.52
C PRO A 249 1.52 0.92 28.00
N LEU A 250 2.42 1.12 28.96
CA LEU A 250 2.71 2.43 29.57
C LEU A 250 3.14 3.49 28.56
N ILE A 251 3.73 3.09 27.43
CA ILE A 251 4.21 4.03 26.41
C ILE A 251 3.06 4.63 25.56
N GLU A 252 1.87 4.04 25.64
CA GLU A 252 0.66 4.44 24.89
C GLU A 252 -0.50 4.88 25.79
N GLN A 253 -0.27 4.96 27.11
CA GLN A 253 -1.24 5.45 28.09
C GLN A 253 -1.21 6.97 28.24
#